data_AF-A0A2M8FUK2-F1
#
_entry.id   AF-A0A2M8FUK2-F1
#
_cell.length_a   1.000
_cell.length_b   1.000
_cell.length_c   1.000
_cell.angle_alpha   90.00
_cell.angle_beta   90.00
_cell.angle_gamma   90.00
#
_symmetry.space_group_name_H-M   'P 1'
#
loop_
_entity.id
_entity.type
_entity.pdbx_description
1 polymer ?
#
loop_
_entity_poly.entity_id
_entity_poly.type
_entity_poly.pdbx_seq_one_letter_code
_entity_poly.pdbx_strand_id
1 'polypeptide(L)'
;MNKEYRIIKGIKIFSYIFLIIGCFIFSWLIFFEFSKENAISSKTIILSFLWLTLLILCFIGIYETIVYKIVINKTHIKKTNALGTKELPFSEIDRFKRAQNYLYLIPKNKNYKQLNISTYLEKKNEWLNYLISNLSDLDEISFIKEEEKLYEDNAFGNSQNDRDANIKKAHQIAKILNYTAWICSLWFLFYPTPYKYLVLLISAFPIIGLFFSLKFKNQFKIFTSDNNPYPTLYSCFITPISALLIRGLLDFDVINYNQLWSFSILFGFLIVGSFAKFKFSEFKNDNKIEFIIRYFLIFIGSGCYLFFMLILINCSFDYSIPTEYESRIVNKRISKGRSSPIRYLVTIDDWHTNYNKKKFKVDKSLYNNLKEDDLIMVNLYSGLLGIPWAYLDKNDSYLEDMHYEYFFIDITGAAIFENKDTTSNYLIYVLQGNDTMYSFINKDKTFKISLALGKSYVLGFKKEGFLSKHLIIDVMEYGNYDEYKYGFEFPMEIVFSKDYGNTPS
;
A
#
# COMPACT_ATOMS: atom_id res chain seq x y z
N MET A 1 5.48 -32.41 -39.75
CA MET A 1 4.32 -32.75 -38.88
C MET A 1 3.05 -32.28 -39.58
N ASN A 2 1.92 -32.97 -39.48
CA ASN A 2 0.60 -32.45 -39.89
C ASN A 2 -0.32 -32.65 -38.70
N LYS A 3 -0.41 -31.64 -37.82
CA LYS A 3 -1.17 -31.70 -36.57
C LYS A 3 -1.95 -30.42 -36.35
N GLU A 4 -3.14 -30.58 -35.77
CA GLU A 4 -4.04 -29.51 -35.37
C GLU A 4 -3.98 -29.30 -33.85
N TYR A 5 -3.85 -28.05 -33.44
CA TYR A 5 -3.79 -27.62 -32.04
C TYR A 5 -4.94 -26.65 -31.76
N ARG A 6 -5.76 -26.95 -30.76
CA ARG A 6 -6.89 -26.12 -30.32
C ARG A 6 -6.63 -25.51 -28.95
N ILE A 7 -7.46 -24.56 -28.52
CA ILE A 7 -7.38 -24.02 -27.16
C ILE A 7 -7.60 -25.14 -26.13
N ILE A 8 -6.81 -25.11 -25.04
CA ILE A 8 -6.88 -26.06 -23.92
C ILE A 8 -8.31 -26.10 -23.36
N LYS A 9 -8.85 -27.31 -23.14
CA LYS A 9 -10.19 -27.54 -22.59
C LYS A 9 -10.49 -26.72 -21.33
N GLY A 10 -9.53 -26.63 -20.41
CA GLY A 10 -9.69 -25.86 -19.16
C GLY A 10 -10.00 -24.37 -19.40
N ILE A 11 -9.40 -23.76 -20.42
CA ILE A 11 -9.64 -22.34 -20.75
C ILE A 11 -11.01 -22.18 -21.40
N LYS A 12 -11.43 -23.13 -22.26
CA LYS A 12 -12.79 -23.12 -22.82
C LYS A 12 -13.83 -23.18 -21.71
N ILE A 13 -13.67 -24.12 -20.77
CA ILE A 13 -14.55 -24.28 -19.60
C ILE A 13 -14.55 -23.00 -18.76
N PHE A 14 -13.37 -22.45 -18.47
CA PHE A 14 -13.24 -21.19 -17.73
C PHE A 14 -13.96 -20.03 -18.44
N SER A 15 -13.80 -19.88 -19.76
CA SER A 15 -14.50 -18.85 -20.54
C SER A 15 -16.03 -19.04 -20.51
N TYR A 16 -16.53 -20.27 -20.56
CA TYR A 16 -17.97 -20.54 -20.42
C TYR A 16 -18.50 -20.18 -19.03
N ILE A 17 -17.80 -20.59 -17.97
CA ILE A 17 -18.16 -20.25 -16.59
C ILE A 17 -18.15 -18.73 -16.40
N PHE A 18 -17.12 -18.06 -16.92
CA PHE A 18 -16.99 -16.60 -16.83
C PHE A 18 -18.12 -15.87 -17.57
N LEU A 19 -18.54 -16.34 -18.75
CA LEU A 19 -19.72 -15.81 -19.45
C LEU A 19 -20.98 -15.97 -18.58
N ILE A 20 -21.25 -17.15 -18.05
CA ILE A 20 -22.46 -17.42 -17.25
C ILE A 20 -22.49 -16.51 -16.02
N ILE A 21 -21.38 -16.43 -15.29
CA ILE A 21 -21.24 -15.53 -14.13
C ILE A 21 -21.41 -14.08 -14.56
N GLY A 22 -20.77 -13.65 -15.65
CA GLY A 22 -20.89 -12.30 -16.19
C GLY A 22 -22.34 -11.94 -16.53
N CYS A 23 -23.02 -12.77 -17.32
CA CYS A 23 -24.43 -12.59 -17.65
C CYS A 23 -25.29 -12.48 -16.39
N PHE A 24 -25.11 -13.38 -15.42
CA PHE A 24 -25.84 -13.32 -14.15
C PHE A 24 -25.55 -12.02 -13.38
N ILE A 25 -24.28 -11.60 -13.30
CA ILE A 25 -23.88 -10.40 -12.59
C ILE A 25 -24.55 -9.17 -13.19
N PHE A 26 -24.51 -9.02 -14.51
CA PHE A 26 -25.04 -7.84 -15.17
C PHE A 26 -26.57 -7.85 -15.29
N SER A 27 -27.20 -9.00 -15.56
CA SER A 27 -28.66 -9.11 -15.50
C SER A 27 -29.18 -8.76 -14.10
N TRP A 28 -28.46 -9.15 -13.05
CA TRP A 28 -28.75 -8.73 -11.68
C TRP A 28 -28.58 -7.22 -11.46
N LEU A 29 -27.52 -6.59 -12.01
CA LEU A 29 -27.32 -5.14 -11.91
C LEU A 29 -28.43 -4.36 -12.62
N ILE A 30 -28.87 -4.82 -13.78
CA ILE A 30 -30.00 -4.24 -14.51
C ILE A 30 -31.27 -4.40 -13.68
N PHE A 31 -31.57 -5.62 -13.20
CA PHE A 31 -32.73 -5.89 -12.36
C PHE A 31 -32.75 -5.01 -11.10
N PHE A 32 -31.60 -4.84 -10.44
CA PHE A 32 -31.48 -3.97 -9.27
C PHE A 32 -31.79 -2.51 -9.60
N GLU A 33 -31.34 -2.01 -10.76
CA GLU A 33 -31.66 -0.64 -11.17
C GLU A 33 -33.15 -0.48 -11.54
N PHE A 34 -33.77 -1.50 -12.16
CA PHE A 34 -35.20 -1.54 -12.44
C PHE A 34 -36.06 -1.65 -11.17
N SER A 35 -35.54 -2.26 -10.11
CA SER A 35 -36.27 -2.44 -8.84
C SER A 35 -36.40 -1.17 -8.00
N LYS A 36 -35.72 -0.08 -8.37
CA LYS A 36 -35.90 1.23 -7.74
C LYS A 36 -37.18 1.86 -8.28
N GLU A 37 -38.05 2.35 -7.40
CA GLU A 37 -39.40 2.90 -7.71
C GLU A 37 -39.45 4.11 -8.67
N ASN A 38 -38.31 4.54 -9.23
CA ASN A 38 -38.26 5.67 -10.16
C ASN A 38 -38.35 5.19 -11.61
N ALA A 39 -39.12 5.94 -12.44
CA ALA A 39 -39.23 5.75 -13.88
C ALA A 39 -37.87 5.57 -14.57
N ILE A 40 -37.87 4.83 -15.69
CA ILE A 40 -36.70 4.47 -16.50
C ILE A 40 -35.73 5.65 -16.62
N SER A 41 -34.65 5.62 -15.84
CA SER A 41 -33.65 6.67 -15.87
C SER A 41 -32.75 6.51 -17.10
N SER A 42 -32.17 7.62 -17.57
CA SER A 42 -31.14 7.58 -18.63
C SER A 42 -29.98 6.63 -18.29
N LYS A 43 -29.67 6.44 -17.00
CA LYS A 43 -28.67 5.47 -16.53
C LYS A 43 -29.06 4.03 -16.83
N THR A 44 -30.34 3.67 -16.68
CA THR A 44 -30.86 2.32 -16.94
C THR A 44 -30.72 1.95 -18.41
N ILE A 45 -31.02 2.89 -19.32
CA ILE A 45 -30.84 2.71 -20.77
C ILE A 45 -29.36 2.50 -21.11
N ILE A 46 -28.48 3.36 -20.61
CA ILE A 46 -27.02 3.24 -20.84
C ILE A 46 -26.49 1.91 -20.32
N LEU A 47 -26.89 1.48 -19.12
CA LEU A 47 -26.47 0.19 -18.55
C LEU A 47 -26.93 -0.99 -19.41
N SER A 48 -28.13 -0.91 -19.98
CA SER A 48 -28.70 -1.95 -20.83
C SER A 48 -27.95 -2.09 -22.15
N PHE A 49 -27.59 -0.97 -22.79
CA PHE A 49 -26.72 -0.97 -23.98
C PHE A 49 -25.32 -1.50 -23.67
N LEU A 50 -24.73 -1.10 -22.54
CA LEU A 50 -23.42 -1.59 -22.11
C LEU A 50 -23.46 -3.10 -21.87
N TRP A 51 -24.51 -3.60 -21.25
CA TRP A 51 -24.70 -5.04 -21.04
C TRP A 51 -24.85 -5.80 -22.35
N LEU A 52 -25.69 -5.33 -23.28
CA LEU A 52 -25.86 -5.96 -24.59
C LEU A 52 -24.52 -6.02 -25.34
N THR A 53 -23.75 -4.93 -25.30
CA THR A 53 -22.41 -4.85 -25.90
C THR A 53 -21.45 -5.87 -25.27
N LEU A 54 -21.42 -5.96 -23.94
CA LEU A 54 -20.58 -6.94 -23.23
C LEU A 54 -20.99 -8.38 -23.54
N LEU A 55 -22.29 -8.66 -23.63
CA LEU A 55 -22.84 -9.96 -23.97
C LEU A 55 -22.39 -10.36 -25.38
N ILE A 56 -22.52 -9.48 -26.36
CA ILE A 56 -22.01 -9.68 -27.73
C ILE A 56 -20.49 -9.97 -27.70
N LEU A 57 -19.70 -9.16 -26.98
CA LEU A 57 -18.25 -9.37 -26.87
C LEU A 57 -17.90 -10.72 -26.24
N CYS A 58 -18.64 -11.17 -25.23
CA CYS A 58 -18.40 -12.47 -24.60
C CYS A 58 -18.77 -13.63 -25.53
N PHE A 59 -19.86 -13.52 -26.30
CA PHE A 59 -20.19 -14.49 -27.33
C PHE A 59 -19.12 -14.54 -28.42
N ILE A 60 -18.61 -13.40 -28.86
CA ILE A 60 -17.47 -13.33 -29.79
C ILE A 60 -16.23 -14.02 -29.18
N GLY A 61 -15.93 -13.76 -27.91
CA GLY A 61 -14.81 -14.40 -27.21
C GLY A 61 -14.96 -15.93 -27.13
N ILE A 62 -16.15 -16.43 -26.82
CA ILE A 62 -16.44 -17.86 -26.83
C ILE A 62 -16.34 -18.46 -28.22
N TYR A 63 -16.93 -17.81 -29.22
CA TYR A 63 -16.86 -18.24 -30.60
C TYR A 63 -15.39 -18.31 -31.06
N GLU A 64 -14.59 -17.29 -30.72
CA GLU A 64 -13.13 -17.32 -30.89
C GLU A 64 -12.54 -18.56 -30.21
N THR A 65 -12.90 -18.89 -28.96
CA THR A 65 -12.32 -20.09 -28.31
C THR A 65 -12.67 -21.42 -28.98
N ILE A 66 -13.81 -21.50 -29.67
CA ILE A 66 -14.26 -22.70 -30.39
C ILE A 66 -13.55 -22.82 -31.73
N VAL A 67 -13.48 -21.72 -32.48
CA VAL A 67 -12.94 -21.67 -33.84
C VAL A 67 -11.41 -21.59 -33.84
N TYR A 68 -10.81 -21.03 -32.79
CA TYR A 68 -9.36 -20.83 -32.72
C TYR A 68 -8.62 -22.15 -32.77
N LYS A 69 -7.89 -22.34 -33.86
CA LYS A 69 -7.02 -23.49 -34.07
C LYS A 69 -5.81 -23.14 -34.90
N ILE A 70 -4.74 -23.89 -34.68
CA ILE A 70 -3.51 -23.80 -35.45
C ILE A 70 -3.23 -25.16 -36.07
N VAL A 71 -2.99 -25.17 -37.37
CA VAL A 71 -2.54 -26.34 -38.11
C VAL A 71 -1.09 -26.11 -38.50
N ILE A 72 -0.20 -26.97 -38.01
CA ILE A 72 1.23 -26.94 -38.34
C ILE A 72 1.51 -28.09 -39.30
N ASN A 73 1.81 -27.72 -40.54
CA ASN A 73 2.20 -28.62 -41.61
C ASN A 73 3.72 -28.60 -41.84
N LYS A 74 4.23 -29.44 -42.74
CA LYS A 74 5.64 -29.37 -43.16
C LYS A 74 5.97 -28.10 -43.96
N THR A 75 4.98 -27.53 -44.66
CA THR A 75 5.17 -26.43 -45.60
C THR A 75 4.65 -25.09 -45.11
N HIS A 76 3.64 -25.06 -44.23
CA HIS A 76 3.03 -23.83 -43.74
C HIS A 76 2.48 -23.98 -42.32
N ILE A 77 2.25 -22.83 -41.68
CA ILE A 77 1.51 -22.69 -40.44
C ILE A 77 0.22 -21.94 -40.75
N LYS A 78 -0.91 -22.55 -40.45
CA LYS A 78 -2.24 -21.97 -40.66
C LYS A 78 -2.91 -21.69 -39.33
N LYS A 79 -3.29 -20.43 -39.11
CA LYS A 79 -4.09 -19.97 -37.97
C LYS A 79 -5.49 -19.69 -38.46
N THR A 80 -6.47 -20.34 -37.85
CA THR A 80 -7.89 -20.04 -38.06
C THR A 80 -8.45 -19.46 -36.77
N ASN A 81 -9.18 -18.35 -36.88
CA ASN A 81 -9.87 -17.70 -35.78
C ASN A 81 -11.24 -17.18 -36.24
N ALA A 82 -12.02 -16.57 -35.34
CA ALA A 82 -13.38 -16.10 -35.62
C ALA A 82 -13.47 -15.09 -36.76
N LEU A 83 -12.42 -14.29 -36.95
CA LEU A 83 -12.37 -13.22 -37.97
C LEU A 83 -11.80 -13.69 -39.32
N GLY A 84 -11.20 -14.88 -39.38
CA GLY A 84 -10.68 -15.41 -40.63
C GLY A 84 -9.54 -16.41 -40.46
N THR A 85 -8.87 -16.69 -41.56
CA THR A 85 -7.76 -17.62 -41.62
C THR A 85 -6.53 -16.91 -42.18
N LYS A 86 -5.39 -17.09 -41.51
CA LYS A 86 -4.08 -16.62 -41.95
C LYS A 86 -3.16 -17.80 -42.13
N GLU A 87 -2.40 -17.79 -43.21
CA GLU A 87 -1.44 -18.83 -43.53
C GLU A 87 -0.07 -18.21 -43.77
N LEU A 88 0.97 -18.84 -43.22
CA LEU A 88 2.34 -18.41 -43.36
C LEU A 88 3.21 -19.62 -43.75
N PRO A 89 3.79 -19.64 -44.96
CA PRO A 89 4.71 -20.69 -45.40
C PRO A 89 5.95 -20.74 -44.50
N PHE A 90 6.44 -21.93 -44.14
CA PHE A 90 7.64 -22.09 -43.31
C PHE A 90 8.89 -21.47 -43.95
N SER A 91 9.01 -21.52 -45.29
CA SER A 91 10.11 -20.90 -46.04
C SER A 91 10.19 -19.39 -45.83
N GLU A 92 9.04 -18.76 -45.62
CA GLU A 92 8.87 -17.33 -45.41
C GLU A 92 8.97 -16.92 -43.94
N ILE A 93 9.09 -17.86 -43.00
CA ILE A 93 9.33 -17.53 -41.60
C ILE A 93 10.82 -17.30 -41.41
N ASP A 94 11.17 -16.11 -40.95
CA ASP A 94 12.55 -15.78 -40.61
C ASP A 94 12.89 -16.31 -39.21
N ARG A 95 12.04 -15.93 -38.25
CA ARG A 95 12.29 -16.07 -36.81
C ARG A 95 11.01 -15.94 -36.02
N PHE A 96 11.05 -16.34 -34.75
CA PHE A 96 9.92 -16.14 -33.84
C PHE A 96 10.32 -15.40 -32.57
N LYS A 97 9.38 -14.68 -31.98
CA LYS A 97 9.53 -13.96 -30.70
C LYS A 97 8.52 -14.51 -29.70
N ARG A 98 8.96 -14.92 -28.52
CA ARG A 98 8.06 -15.28 -27.41
C ARG A 98 7.60 -13.99 -26.71
N ALA A 99 6.41 -14.08 -26.16
CA ALA A 99 5.85 -13.14 -25.22
C ALA A 99 5.12 -13.96 -24.18
N GLN A 100 4.81 -13.36 -23.04
CA GLN A 100 4.24 -14.06 -21.89
C GLN A 100 3.06 -14.97 -22.26
N ASN A 101 2.17 -14.48 -23.14
CA ASN A 101 0.96 -15.20 -23.57
C ASN A 101 0.93 -15.61 -25.05
N TYR A 102 1.87 -15.12 -25.87
CA TYR A 102 1.84 -15.30 -27.33
C TYR A 102 3.22 -15.64 -27.89
N LEU A 103 3.25 -16.29 -29.05
CA LEU A 103 4.44 -16.48 -29.87
C LEU A 103 4.19 -15.82 -31.22
N TYR A 104 5.09 -14.92 -31.60
CA TYR A 104 5.00 -14.11 -32.80
C TYR A 104 5.94 -14.66 -33.86
N LEU A 105 5.40 -15.17 -34.95
CA LEU A 105 6.17 -15.58 -36.13
C LEU A 105 6.36 -14.38 -37.05
N ILE A 106 7.62 -14.02 -37.29
CA ILE A 106 8.01 -12.87 -38.08
C ILE A 106 8.37 -13.35 -39.49
N PRO A 107 7.67 -12.86 -40.53
CA PRO A 107 7.97 -13.23 -41.91
C PRO A 107 9.22 -12.52 -42.44
N LYS A 108 9.92 -13.15 -43.38
CA LYS A 108 11.04 -12.57 -44.16
C LYS A 108 10.55 -11.44 -45.05
N ASN A 109 9.45 -11.68 -45.74
CA ASN A 109 8.84 -10.71 -46.65
C ASN A 109 7.75 -9.88 -45.94
N LYS A 110 7.83 -8.55 -46.07
CA LYS A 110 6.86 -7.59 -45.51
C LYS A 110 5.44 -7.74 -46.08
N ASN A 111 5.27 -8.45 -47.20
CA ASN A 111 3.97 -8.73 -47.80
C ASN A 111 3.15 -9.71 -46.96
N TYR A 112 3.80 -10.57 -46.16
CA TYR A 112 3.09 -11.43 -45.22
C TYR A 112 2.87 -10.70 -43.90
N LYS A 113 1.68 -10.87 -43.31
CA LYS A 113 1.39 -10.36 -41.97
C LYS A 113 1.96 -11.30 -40.91
N GLN A 114 2.51 -10.73 -39.84
CA GLN A 114 2.96 -11.45 -38.65
C GLN A 114 1.86 -12.37 -38.10
N LEU A 115 2.24 -13.60 -37.75
CA LEU A 115 1.33 -14.59 -37.19
C LEU A 115 1.54 -14.70 -35.68
N ASN A 116 0.50 -14.42 -34.89
CA ASN A 116 0.55 -14.55 -33.43
C ASN A 116 -0.19 -15.82 -32.96
N ILE A 117 0.56 -16.70 -32.30
CA ILE A 117 0.14 -17.98 -31.77
C ILE A 117 -0.08 -17.84 -30.27
N SER A 118 -1.25 -18.22 -29.76
CA SER A 118 -1.52 -18.22 -28.32
C SER A 118 -0.77 -19.37 -27.65
N THR A 119 -0.18 -19.11 -26.47
CA THR A 119 0.45 -20.18 -25.65
C THR A 119 -0.58 -21.08 -24.96
N TYR A 120 -1.86 -20.70 -24.98
CA TYR A 120 -2.99 -21.43 -24.40
C TYR A 120 -3.53 -22.57 -25.28
N LEU A 121 -2.70 -23.09 -26.18
CA LEU A 121 -3.01 -24.21 -27.05
C LEU A 121 -2.65 -25.55 -26.41
N GLU A 122 -3.44 -26.57 -26.75
CA GLU A 122 -3.17 -27.96 -26.35
C GLU A 122 -1.77 -28.39 -26.82
N LYS A 123 -1.13 -29.24 -26.01
CA LYS A 123 0.20 -29.80 -26.29
C LYS A 123 1.24 -28.72 -26.62
N LYS A 124 1.21 -27.60 -25.89
CA LYS A 124 2.16 -26.47 -25.99
C LYS A 124 3.60 -26.92 -26.28
N ASN A 125 4.11 -27.83 -25.46
CA ASN A 125 5.50 -28.29 -25.56
C ASN A 125 5.81 -28.98 -26.89
N GLU A 126 4.85 -29.70 -27.48
CA GLU A 126 5.05 -30.43 -28.73
C GLU A 126 5.28 -29.48 -29.92
N TRP A 127 4.35 -28.55 -30.14
CA TRP A 127 4.48 -27.61 -31.24
C TRP A 127 5.57 -26.56 -30.98
N LEU A 128 5.77 -26.15 -29.72
CA LEU A 128 6.83 -25.22 -29.37
C LEU A 128 8.21 -25.83 -29.64
N ASN A 129 8.45 -27.07 -29.21
CA ASN A 129 9.71 -27.77 -29.49
C ASN A 129 9.93 -27.95 -30.99
N TYR A 130 8.86 -28.23 -31.76
CA TYR A 130 8.94 -28.29 -33.21
C TYR A 130 9.30 -26.93 -33.85
N LEU A 131 8.80 -25.81 -33.32
CA LEU A 131 9.19 -24.49 -33.80
C LEU A 131 10.65 -24.18 -33.42
N ILE A 132 11.06 -24.46 -32.19
CA ILE A 132 12.44 -24.25 -31.71
C ILE A 132 13.44 -25.06 -32.55
N SER A 133 13.10 -26.30 -32.93
CA SER A 133 14.01 -27.15 -33.73
C SER A 133 14.15 -26.70 -35.19
N ASN A 134 13.22 -25.87 -35.70
CA ASN A 134 13.17 -25.49 -37.12
C ASN A 134 13.35 -23.99 -37.37
N LEU A 135 13.23 -23.16 -36.33
CA LEU A 135 13.25 -21.70 -36.44
C LEU A 135 14.14 -21.10 -35.36
N SER A 136 14.75 -19.96 -35.69
CA SER A 136 15.55 -19.18 -34.75
C SER A 136 14.65 -18.42 -33.77
N ASP A 137 14.92 -18.58 -32.47
CA ASP A 137 14.25 -17.85 -31.41
C ASP A 137 14.90 -16.48 -31.18
N LEU A 138 14.16 -15.40 -31.46
CA LEU A 138 14.63 -14.04 -31.23
C LEU A 138 14.86 -13.72 -29.75
N ASP A 139 14.09 -14.29 -28.84
CA ASP A 139 14.25 -13.99 -27.42
C ASP A 139 15.47 -14.69 -26.86
N GLU A 140 15.74 -15.91 -27.31
CA GLU A 140 16.97 -16.61 -26.96
C GLU A 140 18.20 -15.92 -27.57
N ILE A 141 18.14 -15.57 -28.85
CA ILE A 141 19.21 -14.82 -29.52
C ILE A 141 19.42 -13.45 -28.88
N SER A 142 18.36 -12.74 -28.51
CA SER A 142 18.49 -11.43 -27.85
C SER A 142 18.95 -11.55 -26.40
N PHE A 143 18.53 -12.60 -25.68
CA PHE A 143 19.04 -12.92 -24.34
C PHE A 143 20.54 -13.20 -24.38
N ILE A 144 20.98 -14.11 -25.26
CA ILE A 144 22.41 -14.44 -25.43
C ILE A 144 23.19 -13.17 -25.80
N LYS A 145 22.70 -12.37 -26.75
CA LYS A 145 23.37 -11.10 -27.11
C LYS A 145 23.43 -10.09 -25.96
N GLU A 146 22.39 -10.01 -25.13
CA GLU A 146 22.40 -9.12 -23.97
C GLU A 146 23.28 -9.68 -22.85
N GLU A 147 23.42 -10.99 -22.74
CA GLU A 147 24.30 -11.68 -21.79
C GLU A 147 25.76 -11.49 -22.20
N GLU A 148 26.09 -11.67 -23.47
CA GLU A 148 27.42 -11.34 -24.02
C GLU A 148 27.77 -9.87 -23.73
N LYS A 149 26.86 -8.92 -24.01
CA LYS A 149 27.06 -7.51 -23.67
C LYS A 149 27.26 -7.29 -22.17
N LEU A 150 26.57 -8.03 -21.32
CA LEU A 150 26.70 -7.93 -19.86
C LEU A 150 28.11 -8.35 -19.42
N TYR A 151 28.66 -9.43 -19.98
CA TYR A 151 30.02 -9.89 -19.69
C TYR A 151 31.10 -9.04 -20.37
N GLU A 152 30.78 -8.31 -21.43
CA GLU A 152 31.67 -7.34 -22.07
C GLU A 152 31.67 -5.95 -21.39
N ASP A 153 30.68 -5.66 -20.53
CA ASP A 153 30.53 -4.35 -19.91
C ASP A 153 31.60 -4.09 -18.82
N ASN A 154 32.52 -3.19 -19.14
CA ASN A 154 33.58 -2.73 -18.24
C ASN A 154 33.05 -2.09 -16.94
N ALA A 155 31.76 -1.71 -16.87
CA ALA A 155 31.14 -1.24 -15.63
C ALA A 155 31.15 -2.31 -14.52
N PHE A 156 31.27 -3.60 -14.86
CA PHE A 156 31.34 -4.71 -13.91
C PHE A 156 32.77 -5.12 -13.54
N GLY A 157 33.81 -4.56 -14.17
CA GLY A 157 35.21 -4.86 -13.83
C GLY A 157 36.13 -5.00 -15.03
N ASN A 158 37.43 -5.00 -14.78
CA ASN A 158 38.47 -5.05 -15.81
C ASN A 158 38.91 -6.48 -16.17
N SER A 159 38.66 -7.47 -15.30
CA SER A 159 38.95 -8.88 -15.54
C SER A 159 37.67 -9.72 -15.59
N GLN A 160 37.70 -10.87 -16.27
CA GLN A 160 36.54 -11.76 -16.36
C GLN A 160 36.08 -12.23 -14.97
N ASN A 161 37.02 -12.62 -14.10
CA ASN A 161 36.71 -13.07 -12.75
C ASN A 161 36.05 -11.95 -11.91
N ASP A 162 36.51 -10.70 -12.06
CA ASP A 162 35.91 -9.56 -11.35
C ASP A 162 34.50 -9.25 -11.88
N ARG A 163 34.30 -9.33 -13.20
CA ARG A 163 32.99 -9.14 -13.83
C ARG A 163 31.98 -10.18 -13.33
N ASP A 164 32.35 -11.46 -13.37
CA ASP A 164 31.48 -12.55 -12.90
C ASP A 164 31.08 -12.37 -11.42
N ALA A 165 32.05 -11.98 -10.57
CA ALA A 165 31.79 -11.72 -9.15
C ALA A 165 30.87 -10.51 -8.95
N ASN A 166 31.09 -9.41 -9.67
CA ASN A 166 30.30 -8.19 -9.55
C ASN A 166 28.89 -8.34 -10.14
N ILE A 167 28.72 -9.09 -11.24
CA ILE A 167 27.40 -9.43 -11.80
C ILE A 167 26.60 -10.23 -10.77
N LYS A 168 27.18 -11.28 -10.18
CA LYS A 168 26.53 -12.08 -9.12
C LYS A 168 26.13 -11.21 -7.93
N LYS A 169 27.03 -10.31 -7.50
CA LYS A 169 26.76 -9.38 -6.40
C LYS A 169 25.61 -8.42 -6.75
N ALA A 170 25.58 -7.87 -7.96
CA ALA A 170 24.51 -6.98 -8.41
C ALA A 170 23.15 -7.71 -8.44
N HIS A 171 23.10 -8.96 -8.91
CA HIS A 171 21.89 -9.79 -8.82
C HIS A 171 21.43 -10.04 -7.38
N GLN A 172 22.36 -10.33 -6.47
CA GLN A 172 22.03 -10.53 -5.06
C GLN A 172 21.45 -9.25 -4.44
N ILE A 173 22.08 -8.10 -4.69
CA ILE A 173 21.59 -6.79 -4.21
C ILE A 173 20.19 -6.50 -4.77
N ALA A 174 20.01 -6.62 -6.09
CA ALA A 174 18.71 -6.39 -6.73
C ALA A 174 17.62 -7.31 -6.18
N LYS A 175 17.96 -8.60 -5.97
CA LYS A 175 17.05 -9.58 -5.37
C LYS A 175 16.66 -9.17 -3.96
N ILE A 176 17.63 -8.88 -3.09
CA ILE A 176 17.36 -8.47 -1.70
C ILE A 176 16.48 -7.22 -1.67
N LEU A 177 16.82 -6.17 -2.44
CA LEU A 177 16.03 -4.93 -2.49
C LEU A 177 14.60 -5.17 -2.99
N ASN A 178 14.42 -5.95 -4.07
CA ASN A 178 13.09 -6.24 -4.61
C ASN A 178 12.23 -7.06 -3.64
N TYR A 179 12.81 -8.10 -3.00
CA TYR A 179 12.07 -8.94 -2.05
C TYR A 179 11.71 -8.17 -0.78
N THR A 180 12.65 -7.40 -0.23
CA THR A 180 12.40 -6.58 0.97
C THR A 180 11.37 -5.49 0.70
N ALA A 181 11.43 -4.81 -0.45
CA ALA A 181 10.41 -3.85 -0.87
C ALA A 181 9.02 -4.50 -0.94
N TRP A 182 8.91 -5.68 -1.55
CA TRP A 182 7.66 -6.45 -1.61
C TRP A 182 7.11 -6.78 -0.22
N ILE A 183 7.94 -7.35 0.66
CA ILE A 183 7.54 -7.75 2.01
C ILE A 183 7.08 -6.52 2.81
N CYS A 184 7.85 -5.43 2.78
CA CYS A 184 7.52 -4.21 3.50
C CYS A 184 6.24 -3.58 2.94
N SER A 185 6.07 -3.52 1.62
CA SER A 185 4.85 -2.99 0.99
C SER A 185 3.61 -3.80 1.37
N LEU A 186 3.71 -5.14 1.39
CA LEU A 186 2.62 -6.00 1.84
C LEU A 186 2.31 -5.79 3.33
N TRP A 187 3.35 -5.68 4.17
CA TRP A 187 3.19 -5.37 5.59
C TRP A 187 2.46 -4.01 5.77
N PHE A 188 2.92 -2.97 5.08
CA PHE A 188 2.27 -1.66 5.11
C PHE A 188 0.83 -1.70 4.57
N LEU A 189 0.52 -2.52 3.58
CA LEU A 189 -0.84 -2.63 3.04
C LEU A 189 -1.80 -3.40 3.95
N PHE A 190 -1.37 -4.47 4.61
CA PHE A 190 -2.28 -5.34 5.37
C PHE A 190 -2.25 -5.10 6.88
N TYR A 191 -1.11 -4.67 7.43
CA TYR A 191 -0.94 -4.49 8.87
C TYR A 191 0.00 -3.29 9.15
N PRO A 192 -0.49 -2.05 8.99
CA PRO A 192 0.34 -0.84 8.97
C PRO A 192 0.74 -0.40 10.39
N THR A 193 1.27 -1.31 11.20
CA THR A 193 1.74 -1.01 12.55
C THR A 193 3.20 -1.48 12.70
N PRO A 194 4.10 -0.61 13.21
CA PRO A 194 3.86 0.78 13.61
C PRO A 194 3.81 1.74 12.39
N TYR A 195 2.74 2.53 12.29
CA TYR A 195 2.36 3.24 11.07
C TYR A 195 3.42 4.24 10.58
N LYS A 196 3.85 5.16 11.45
CA LYS A 196 4.78 6.24 11.12
C LYS A 196 6.12 5.72 10.60
N TYR A 197 6.68 4.70 11.26
CA TYR A 197 7.95 4.09 10.84
C TYR A 197 7.82 3.35 9.50
N LEU A 198 6.68 2.69 9.25
CA LEU A 198 6.43 2.04 7.96
C LEU A 198 6.29 3.08 6.84
N VAL A 199 5.65 4.23 7.07
CA VAL A 199 5.60 5.32 6.08
C VAL A 199 7.02 5.75 5.66
N LEU A 200 7.92 5.97 6.63
CA LEU A 200 9.31 6.35 6.34
C LEU A 200 10.06 5.24 5.61
N LEU A 201 9.92 3.99 6.07
CA LEU A 201 10.58 2.82 5.48
C LEU A 201 10.18 2.62 4.01
N ILE A 202 8.87 2.64 3.72
CA ILE A 202 8.36 2.49 2.35
C ILE A 202 8.77 3.66 1.47
N SER A 203 8.77 4.88 2.02
CA SER A 203 9.22 6.07 1.29
C SER A 203 10.70 6.02 0.94
N ALA A 204 11.54 5.33 1.73
CA ALA A 204 12.97 5.21 1.48
C ALA A 204 13.32 4.29 0.30
N PHE A 205 12.53 3.26 0.00
CA PHE A 205 12.88 2.26 -1.02
C PHE A 205 13.12 2.84 -2.43
N PRO A 206 12.24 3.69 -3.00
CA PRO A 206 12.52 4.32 -4.29
C PRO A 206 13.77 5.20 -4.28
N ILE A 207 14.08 5.87 -3.16
CA ILE A 207 15.30 6.68 -3.00
C ILE A 207 16.54 5.78 -3.00
N ILE A 208 16.50 4.68 -2.25
CA ILE A 208 17.57 3.67 -2.21
C ILE A 208 17.76 3.08 -3.61
N GLY A 209 16.69 2.67 -4.29
CA GLY A 209 16.74 2.15 -5.65
C GLY A 209 17.34 3.15 -6.65
N LEU A 210 17.01 4.44 -6.51
CA LEU A 210 17.57 5.51 -7.32
C LEU A 210 19.06 5.71 -7.02
N PHE A 211 19.45 5.71 -5.75
CA PHE A 211 20.84 5.80 -5.34
C PHE A 211 21.69 4.66 -5.91
N PHE A 212 21.20 3.40 -5.81
CA PHE A 212 21.90 2.25 -6.39
C PHE A 212 21.98 2.34 -7.92
N SER A 213 20.92 2.77 -8.60
CA SER A 213 20.92 2.87 -10.07
C SER A 213 21.86 3.97 -10.59
N LEU A 214 22.03 5.06 -9.85
CA LEU A 214 22.94 6.16 -10.19
C LEU A 214 24.39 5.87 -9.80
N LYS A 215 24.62 5.28 -8.62
CA LYS A 215 25.97 4.97 -8.13
C LYS A 215 26.66 3.89 -8.96
N PHE A 216 25.95 2.81 -9.25
CA PHE A 216 26.47 1.67 -9.99
C PHE A 216 26.07 1.78 -11.46
N LYS A 217 26.55 2.85 -12.12
CA LYS A 217 26.22 3.24 -13.49
C LYS A 217 26.08 2.02 -14.41
N ASN A 218 24.91 1.86 -15.00
CA ASN A 218 24.50 0.77 -15.91
C ASN A 218 24.49 -0.66 -15.36
N GLN A 219 24.93 -0.91 -14.12
CA GLN A 219 24.86 -2.26 -13.55
C GLN A 219 23.42 -2.71 -13.29
N PHE A 220 22.56 -1.77 -12.87
CA PHE A 220 21.14 -2.04 -12.62
C PHE A 220 20.27 -1.41 -13.71
N LYS A 221 19.38 -2.21 -14.29
CA LYS A 221 18.32 -1.73 -15.18
C LYS A 221 17.03 -1.56 -14.40
N ILE A 222 16.25 -0.52 -14.72
CA ILE A 222 14.96 -0.28 -14.04
C ILE A 222 13.80 -0.88 -14.85
N PHE A 223 13.88 -0.77 -16.18
CA PHE A 223 12.88 -1.30 -17.09
C PHE A 223 13.53 -2.28 -18.06
N THR A 224 13.17 -3.55 -17.97
CA THR A 224 13.65 -4.58 -18.90
C THR A 224 12.48 -5.34 -19.49
N SER A 225 12.75 -6.04 -20.60
CA SER A 225 11.86 -7.11 -21.08
C SER A 225 11.83 -8.27 -20.07
N ASP A 226 10.78 -9.09 -20.14
CA ASP A 226 10.53 -10.24 -19.25
C ASP A 226 11.63 -11.32 -19.26
N ASN A 227 12.61 -11.23 -20.16
CA ASN A 227 13.74 -12.16 -20.28
C ASN A 227 15.04 -11.40 -20.55
N ASN A 228 15.50 -10.61 -19.58
CA ASN A 228 16.75 -9.84 -19.69
C ASN A 228 17.74 -10.33 -18.63
N PRO A 229 19.02 -10.56 -18.97
CA PRO A 229 20.01 -11.08 -18.03
C PRO A 229 20.46 -10.04 -17.01
N TYR A 230 20.17 -8.75 -17.20
CA TYR A 230 20.61 -7.71 -16.27
C TYR A 230 19.83 -7.74 -14.95
N PRO A 231 20.48 -7.41 -13.82
CA PRO A 231 19.77 -7.28 -12.54
C PRO A 231 18.84 -6.07 -12.57
N THR A 232 17.61 -6.26 -12.10
CA THR A 232 16.54 -5.26 -12.18
C THR A 232 16.12 -4.74 -10.82
N LEU A 233 15.82 -3.44 -10.73
CA LEU A 233 15.26 -2.81 -9.52
C LEU A 233 13.77 -2.49 -9.64
N TYR A 234 13.09 -3.10 -10.61
CA TYR A 234 11.71 -2.79 -10.97
C TYR A 234 10.75 -2.85 -9.75
N SER A 235 10.77 -3.94 -8.99
CA SER A 235 9.88 -4.11 -7.84
C SER A 235 10.20 -3.16 -6.68
N CYS A 236 11.48 -2.79 -6.51
CA CYS A 236 11.93 -1.79 -5.53
C CYS A 236 11.31 -0.40 -5.77
N PHE A 237 10.91 -0.08 -7.01
CA PHE A 237 10.18 1.15 -7.31
C PHE A 237 8.67 0.95 -7.29
N ILE A 238 8.15 -0.03 -8.04
CA ILE A 238 6.72 -0.14 -8.27
C ILE A 238 5.96 -0.51 -7.00
N THR A 239 6.47 -1.47 -6.21
CA THR A 239 5.72 -1.98 -5.05
C THR A 239 5.59 -0.97 -3.91
N PRO A 240 6.61 -0.17 -3.55
CA PRO A 240 6.44 0.89 -2.56
C PRO A 240 5.53 2.01 -3.06
N ILE A 241 5.67 2.43 -4.33
CA ILE A 241 4.83 3.49 -4.91
C ILE A 241 3.36 3.07 -4.90
N SER A 242 3.05 1.84 -5.29
CA SER A 242 1.67 1.32 -5.22
C SER A 242 1.15 1.26 -3.78
N ALA A 243 1.98 0.88 -2.81
CA ALA A 243 1.57 0.83 -1.40
C ALA A 243 1.27 2.22 -0.84
N LEU A 244 2.14 3.21 -1.11
CA LEU A 244 1.93 4.62 -0.75
C LEU A 244 0.67 5.18 -1.40
N LEU A 245 0.45 4.91 -2.69
CA LEU A 245 -0.77 5.31 -3.41
C LEU A 245 -2.02 4.77 -2.73
N ILE A 246 -2.07 3.46 -2.49
CA ILE A 246 -3.25 2.82 -1.92
C ILE A 246 -3.53 3.39 -0.52
N ARG A 247 -2.49 3.53 0.32
CA ARG A 247 -2.63 4.04 1.69
C ARG A 247 -3.00 5.52 1.73
N GLY A 248 -2.33 6.34 0.93
CA GLY A 248 -2.64 7.77 0.83
C GLY A 248 -4.07 8.05 0.37
N LEU A 249 -4.66 7.19 -0.47
CA LEU A 249 -6.06 7.29 -0.89
C LEU A 249 -7.06 6.74 0.15
N LEU A 250 -6.63 5.87 1.06
CA LEU A 250 -7.53 5.18 1.98
C LEU A 250 -7.60 5.81 3.37
N ASP A 251 -6.49 6.41 3.81
CA ASP A 251 -6.27 6.75 5.21
C ASP A 251 -6.56 8.24 5.52
N PHE A 252 -6.48 9.15 4.53
CA PHE A 252 -6.61 10.60 4.78
C PHE A 252 -7.54 11.31 3.77
N ASP A 253 -8.37 12.22 4.27
CA ASP A 253 -9.23 13.11 3.48
C ASP A 253 -8.59 14.51 3.36
N VAL A 254 -7.66 14.67 2.41
CA VAL A 254 -6.97 15.96 2.17
C VAL A 254 -7.95 17.00 1.62
N ILE A 255 -7.84 18.24 2.11
CA ILE A 255 -8.71 19.35 1.73
C ILE A 255 -8.28 20.01 0.43
N ASN A 256 -6.99 20.29 0.27
CA ASN A 256 -6.45 20.99 -0.90
C ASN A 256 -5.23 20.26 -1.47
N TYR A 257 -5.31 19.87 -2.75
CA TYR A 257 -4.25 19.14 -3.44
C TYR A 257 -3.32 20.04 -4.29
N ASN A 258 -3.57 21.35 -4.38
CA ASN A 258 -2.88 22.22 -5.34
C ASN A 258 -1.36 22.22 -5.16
N GLN A 259 -0.88 22.37 -3.91
CA GLN A 259 0.56 22.35 -3.62
C GLN A 259 1.19 20.99 -3.95
N LEU A 260 0.50 19.89 -3.65
CA LEU A 260 0.96 18.53 -3.95
C LEU A 260 1.15 18.31 -5.45
N TRP A 261 0.22 18.81 -6.28
CA TRP A 261 0.35 18.73 -7.74
C TRP A 261 1.57 19.48 -8.25
N SER A 262 1.79 20.72 -7.77
CA SER A 262 2.95 21.51 -8.18
C SER A 262 4.27 20.83 -7.84
N PHE A 263 4.41 20.32 -6.61
CA PHE A 263 5.62 19.59 -6.20
C PHE A 263 5.83 18.31 -7.01
N SER A 264 4.77 17.55 -7.25
CA SER A 264 4.82 16.27 -7.96
C SER A 264 5.18 16.44 -9.44
N ILE A 265 4.63 17.46 -10.10
CA ILE A 265 4.94 17.79 -11.50
C ILE A 265 6.41 18.23 -11.62
N LEU A 266 6.85 19.16 -10.76
CA LEU A 266 8.22 19.64 -10.77
C LEU A 266 9.21 18.50 -10.54
N PHE A 267 8.95 17.65 -9.56
CA PHE A 267 9.78 16.49 -9.25
C PHE A 267 9.79 15.47 -10.39
N GLY A 268 8.64 15.23 -11.04
CA GLY A 268 8.55 14.37 -12.21
C GLY A 268 9.48 14.83 -13.34
N PHE A 269 9.51 16.13 -13.63
CA PHE A 269 10.43 16.70 -14.61
C PHE A 269 11.91 16.57 -14.19
N LEU A 270 12.21 16.80 -12.92
CA LEU A 270 13.58 16.65 -12.39
C LEU A 270 14.09 15.21 -12.52
N ILE A 271 13.26 14.21 -12.20
CA ILE A 271 13.61 12.80 -12.34
C ILE A 271 13.76 12.43 -13.81
N VAL A 272 12.83 12.83 -14.68
CA VAL A 272 12.95 12.59 -16.13
C VAL A 272 14.22 13.20 -16.70
N GLY A 273 14.55 14.45 -16.36
CA GLY A 273 15.77 15.12 -16.81
C GLY A 273 17.04 14.42 -16.30
N SER A 274 17.03 13.95 -15.05
CA SER A 274 18.13 13.17 -14.48
C SER A 274 18.32 11.84 -15.21
N PHE A 275 17.24 11.11 -15.48
CA PHE A 275 17.29 9.86 -16.25
C PHE A 275 17.74 10.08 -17.69
N ALA A 276 17.25 11.14 -18.35
CA ALA A 276 17.67 11.48 -19.70
C ALA A 276 19.17 11.79 -19.79
N LYS A 277 19.77 12.34 -18.74
CA LYS A 277 21.21 12.61 -18.69
C LYS A 277 22.05 11.37 -18.34
N PHE A 278 21.65 10.62 -17.31
CA PHE A 278 22.49 9.57 -16.74
C PHE A 278 22.22 8.17 -17.28
N LYS A 279 21.04 7.93 -17.84
CA LYS A 279 20.57 6.60 -18.28
C LYS A 279 20.10 6.57 -19.73
N PHE A 280 20.46 7.57 -20.53
CA PHE A 280 20.09 7.63 -21.96
C PHE A 280 20.44 6.35 -22.74
N SER A 281 21.56 5.71 -22.39
CA SER A 281 22.01 4.48 -23.03
C SER A 281 21.04 3.31 -22.88
N GLU A 282 20.24 3.27 -21.80
CA GLU A 282 19.24 2.22 -21.58
C GLU A 282 18.09 2.30 -22.61
N PHE A 283 17.82 3.50 -23.14
CA PHE A 283 16.68 3.75 -24.05
C PHE A 283 17.11 4.01 -25.50
N LYS A 284 18.41 3.90 -25.81
CA LYS A 284 18.97 4.25 -27.13
C LYS A 284 18.42 3.39 -28.27
N ASN A 285 18.01 2.16 -27.97
CA ASN A 285 17.50 1.21 -28.96
C ASN A 285 15.96 1.18 -29.06
N ASP A 286 15.27 1.95 -28.22
CA ASP A 286 13.81 2.02 -28.28
C ASP A 286 13.37 2.78 -29.54
N ASN A 287 12.24 2.37 -30.11
CA ASN A 287 11.60 3.21 -31.14
C ASN A 287 11.05 4.51 -30.50
N LYS A 288 10.76 5.53 -31.30
CA LYS A 288 10.29 6.85 -30.79
C LYS A 288 9.08 6.73 -29.86
N ILE A 289 8.16 5.80 -30.12
CA ILE A 289 6.95 5.61 -29.32
C ILE A 289 7.29 4.96 -27.98
N GLU A 290 8.07 3.88 -27.97
CA GLU A 290 8.55 3.20 -26.77
C GLU A 290 9.36 4.14 -25.88
N PHE A 291 10.23 4.94 -26.47
CA PHE A 291 10.98 5.98 -25.78
C PHE A 291 10.03 6.95 -25.06
N ILE A 292 9.06 7.54 -25.77
CA ILE A 292 8.10 8.48 -25.18
C ILE A 292 7.29 7.82 -24.06
N ILE A 293 6.79 6.60 -24.28
CA ILE A 293 6.00 5.86 -23.28
C ILE A 293 6.82 5.63 -22.01
N ARG A 294 8.07 5.20 -22.11
CA ARG A 294 8.91 4.95 -20.94
C ARG A 294 9.20 6.21 -20.14
N TYR A 295 9.57 7.32 -20.79
CA TYR A 295 9.78 8.59 -20.08
C TYR A 295 8.49 9.12 -19.45
N PHE A 296 7.35 8.93 -20.12
CA PHE A 296 6.05 9.28 -19.56
C PHE A 296 5.70 8.42 -18.33
N LEU A 297 6.02 7.12 -18.35
CA LEU A 297 5.84 6.24 -17.18
C LEU A 297 6.78 6.63 -16.02
N ILE A 298 8.02 7.03 -16.30
CA ILE A 298 8.95 7.55 -15.28
C ILE A 298 8.39 8.85 -14.68
N PHE A 299 7.89 9.77 -15.52
CA PHE A 299 7.27 11.01 -15.08
C PHE A 299 6.09 10.76 -14.15
N ILE A 300 5.13 9.93 -14.58
CA ILE A 300 3.95 9.60 -13.77
C ILE A 300 4.36 8.86 -12.50
N GLY A 301 5.23 7.86 -12.60
CA GLY A 301 5.64 7.04 -11.45
C GLY A 301 6.35 7.87 -10.38
N SER A 302 7.26 8.76 -10.77
CA SER A 302 7.98 9.64 -9.84
C SER A 302 7.10 10.75 -9.26
N GLY A 303 6.22 11.34 -10.07
CA GLY A 303 5.22 12.29 -9.58
C GLY A 303 4.26 11.64 -8.59
N CYS A 304 3.74 10.46 -8.91
CA CYS A 304 2.87 9.67 -8.05
C CYS A 304 3.55 9.27 -6.72
N TYR A 305 4.80 8.82 -6.80
CA TYR A 305 5.63 8.55 -5.63
C TYR A 305 5.68 9.75 -4.68
N LEU A 306 6.09 10.92 -5.19
CA LEU A 306 6.23 12.11 -4.36
C LEU A 306 4.87 12.56 -3.81
N PHE A 307 3.83 12.57 -4.65
CA PHE A 307 2.49 13.01 -4.28
C PHE A 307 1.97 12.27 -3.03
N PHE A 308 1.98 10.94 -3.07
CA PHE A 308 1.43 10.13 -1.98
C PHE A 308 2.37 10.02 -0.79
N MET A 309 3.68 10.06 -1.01
CA MET A 309 4.65 10.19 0.08
C MET A 309 4.42 11.48 0.88
N LEU A 310 4.21 12.61 0.20
CA LEU A 310 3.96 13.89 0.85
C LEU A 310 2.63 13.90 1.61
N ILE A 311 1.55 13.29 1.08
CA ILE A 311 0.29 13.14 1.82
C ILE A 311 0.53 12.38 3.13
N LEU A 312 1.15 11.20 3.04
CA LEU A 312 1.35 10.33 4.20
C LEU A 312 2.26 10.99 5.23
N ILE A 313 3.35 11.65 4.81
CA ILE A 313 4.20 12.39 5.75
C ILE A 313 3.45 13.60 6.34
N ASN A 314 2.76 14.37 5.51
CA ASN A 314 2.03 15.56 5.95
C ASN A 314 1.01 15.24 7.05
N CYS A 315 0.25 14.16 6.88
CA CYS A 315 -0.84 13.83 7.80
C CYS A 315 -0.37 12.95 8.98
N SER A 316 0.53 11.99 8.75
CA SER A 316 0.93 11.05 9.82
C SER A 316 1.88 11.65 10.85
N PHE A 317 2.57 12.73 10.48
CA PHE A 317 3.49 13.46 11.34
C PHE A 317 2.95 14.85 11.68
N ASP A 318 1.65 15.06 11.49
CA ASP A 318 0.97 16.26 11.93
C ASP A 318 0.71 16.19 13.44
N TYR A 319 1.21 17.18 14.17
CA TYR A 319 0.96 17.37 15.60
C TYR A 319 0.25 18.70 15.88
N SER A 320 -0.31 19.33 14.84
CA SER A 320 -1.09 20.55 15.01
C SER A 320 -2.36 20.29 15.83
N ILE A 321 -2.75 21.28 16.61
CA ILE A 321 -4.04 21.28 17.31
C ILE A 321 -5.12 21.53 16.24
N PRO A 322 -6.15 20.68 16.12
CA PRO A 322 -7.19 20.88 15.13
C PRO A 322 -7.99 22.15 15.41
N THR A 323 -8.37 22.85 14.35
CA THR A 323 -9.44 23.84 14.41
C THR A 323 -10.76 23.10 14.20
N GLU A 324 -11.63 23.18 15.19
CA GLU A 324 -12.90 22.47 15.18
C GLU A 324 -14.00 23.32 14.55
N TYR A 325 -14.79 22.72 13.64
CA TYR A 325 -15.94 23.36 13.01
C TYR A 325 -17.18 22.49 13.18
N GLU A 326 -18.28 23.10 13.58
CA GLU A 326 -19.56 22.40 13.63
C GLU A 326 -20.21 22.39 12.24
N SER A 327 -20.70 21.24 11.82
CA SER A 327 -21.42 21.05 10.56
C SER A 327 -22.64 20.16 10.75
N ARG A 328 -23.53 20.15 9.76
CA ARG A 328 -24.70 19.27 9.73
C ARG A 328 -24.54 18.19 8.68
N ILE A 329 -25.04 17.00 9.00
CA ILE A 329 -25.08 15.89 8.06
C ILE A 329 -26.22 16.09 7.07
N VAL A 330 -25.87 16.35 5.80
CA VAL A 330 -26.85 16.55 4.73
C VAL A 330 -27.34 15.21 4.17
N ASN A 331 -26.46 14.22 4.08
CA ASN A 331 -26.80 12.94 3.46
C ASN A 331 -25.89 11.82 3.95
N LYS A 332 -26.47 10.63 4.14
CA LYS A 332 -25.72 9.41 4.43
C LYS A 332 -25.86 8.40 3.30
N ARG A 333 -24.73 7.88 2.81
CA ARG A 333 -24.72 6.86 1.75
C ARG A 333 -23.75 5.73 2.05
N ILE A 334 -24.27 4.51 1.98
CA ILE A 334 -23.43 3.30 1.90
C ILE A 334 -23.10 3.05 0.43
N SER A 335 -21.81 3.03 0.09
CA SER A 335 -21.34 2.55 -1.20
C SER A 335 -20.93 1.08 -1.07
N LYS A 336 -21.80 0.19 -1.54
CA LYS A 336 -21.54 -1.26 -1.59
C LYS A 336 -21.28 -1.66 -3.04
N GLY A 337 -20.02 -1.92 -3.37
CA GLY A 337 -19.65 -2.57 -4.63
C GLY A 337 -19.71 -4.09 -4.49
N ARG A 338 -19.95 -4.81 -5.58
CA ARG A 338 -20.02 -6.30 -5.56
C ARG A 338 -18.68 -6.96 -5.23
N SER A 339 -17.57 -6.28 -5.51
CA SER A 339 -16.20 -6.70 -5.21
C SER A 339 -15.38 -5.63 -4.48
N SER A 340 -16.02 -4.53 -4.07
CA SER A 340 -15.35 -3.44 -3.36
C SER A 340 -15.74 -3.49 -1.88
N PRO A 341 -14.80 -3.20 -0.96
CA PRO A 341 -15.15 -3.08 0.46
C PRO A 341 -16.25 -2.04 0.65
N ILE A 342 -17.18 -2.33 1.56
CA ILE A 342 -18.29 -1.43 1.91
C ILE A 342 -17.69 -0.12 2.41
N ARG A 343 -18.05 1.00 1.76
CA ARG A 343 -17.65 2.34 2.20
C ARG A 343 -18.84 3.05 2.80
N TYR A 344 -18.64 3.59 3.99
CA TYR A 344 -19.61 4.42 4.68
C TYR A 344 -19.25 5.87 4.41
N LEU A 345 -20.11 6.58 3.67
CA LEU A 345 -19.88 7.95 3.23
C LEU A 345 -20.91 8.88 3.87
N VAL A 346 -20.43 9.97 4.44
CA VAL A 346 -21.26 11.05 5.00
C VAL A 346 -21.00 12.31 4.19
N THR A 347 -22.07 12.97 3.75
CA THR A 347 -21.99 14.30 3.13
C THR A 347 -22.41 15.31 4.18
N ILE A 348 -21.56 16.29 4.43
CA ILE A 348 -21.85 17.36 5.40
C ILE A 348 -22.04 18.69 4.67
N ASP A 349 -22.74 19.62 5.33
CA ASP A 349 -22.97 20.95 4.80
C ASP A 349 -21.69 21.80 4.85
N ASP A 350 -21.62 22.90 4.11
CA ASP A 350 -20.42 23.75 4.12
C ASP A 350 -20.13 24.26 5.56
N TRP A 351 -18.96 23.91 6.08
CA TRP A 351 -18.52 24.24 7.44
C TRP A 351 -17.42 25.31 7.46
N HIS A 352 -16.87 25.68 6.30
CA HIS A 352 -15.81 26.68 6.19
C HIS A 352 -15.83 27.31 4.81
N THR A 353 -15.91 28.64 4.77
CA THR A 353 -16.26 29.62 3.69
C THR A 353 -15.99 29.33 2.21
N ASN A 354 -15.34 28.24 1.82
CA ASN A 354 -15.05 27.85 0.44
C ASN A 354 -15.23 26.34 0.16
N TYR A 355 -15.79 25.54 1.08
CA TYR A 355 -15.93 24.09 0.88
C TYR A 355 -17.38 23.69 0.65
N ASN A 356 -17.82 23.80 -0.60
CA ASN A 356 -19.05 23.16 -1.10
C ASN A 356 -19.23 21.75 -0.48
N LYS A 357 -20.47 21.37 -0.15
CA LYS A 357 -20.88 20.06 0.40
C LYS A 357 -19.88 18.94 0.12
N LYS A 358 -19.10 18.56 1.14
CA LYS A 358 -18.02 17.57 0.99
C LYS A 358 -18.46 16.20 1.50
N LYS A 359 -17.86 15.16 0.90
CA LYS A 359 -18.05 13.77 1.30
C LYS A 359 -16.83 13.31 2.08
N PHE A 360 -17.08 12.68 3.21
CA PHE A 360 -16.07 12.06 4.05
C PHE A 360 -16.31 10.55 4.12
N LYS A 361 -15.21 9.82 4.25
CA LYS A 361 -15.25 8.40 4.56
C LYS A 361 -15.20 8.24 6.08
N VAL A 362 -16.21 7.60 6.63
CA VAL A 362 -16.29 7.32 8.07
C VAL A 362 -16.21 5.82 8.33
N ASP A 363 -15.92 5.44 9.56
CA ASP A 363 -16.02 4.05 9.98
C ASP A 363 -17.50 3.61 10.11
N LYS A 364 -17.72 2.30 10.25
CA LYS A 364 -19.07 1.74 10.35
C LYS A 364 -19.77 2.19 11.63
N SER A 365 -19.03 2.31 12.73
CA SER A 365 -19.53 2.70 14.05
C SER A 365 -20.08 4.12 14.02
N LEU A 366 -19.25 5.09 13.62
CA LEU A 366 -19.68 6.48 13.51
C LEU A 366 -20.84 6.58 12.51
N TYR A 367 -20.73 5.94 11.34
CA TYR A 367 -21.83 5.96 10.38
C TYR A 367 -23.15 5.48 10.95
N ASN A 368 -23.16 4.38 11.72
CA ASN A 368 -24.40 3.83 12.27
C ASN A 368 -25.00 4.74 13.37
N ASN A 369 -24.16 5.50 14.06
CA ASN A 369 -24.55 6.38 15.15
C ASN A 369 -25.05 7.75 14.69
N LEU A 370 -24.70 8.16 13.47
CA LEU A 370 -25.12 9.43 12.89
C LEU A 370 -26.50 9.33 12.22
N LYS A 371 -27.26 10.41 12.18
CA LYS A 371 -28.49 10.61 11.39
C LYS A 371 -28.33 11.81 10.46
N GLU A 372 -29.22 11.93 9.48
CA GLU A 372 -29.31 13.18 8.71
C GLU A 372 -29.79 14.31 9.63
N ASP A 373 -29.31 15.52 9.38
CA ASP A 373 -29.44 16.72 10.22
C ASP A 373 -28.73 16.70 11.59
N ASP A 374 -28.07 15.60 11.97
CA ASP A 374 -27.22 15.58 13.17
C ASP A 374 -26.06 16.57 13.03
N LEU A 375 -25.68 17.17 14.17
CA LEU A 375 -24.49 18.01 14.31
C LEU A 375 -23.25 17.13 14.46
N ILE A 376 -22.19 17.49 13.74
CA ILE A 376 -20.92 16.76 13.73
C ILE A 376 -19.75 17.73 13.73
N MET A 377 -18.66 17.35 14.40
CA MET A 377 -17.45 18.16 14.45
C MET A 377 -16.50 17.76 13.32
N VAL A 378 -16.04 18.77 12.59
CA VAL A 378 -14.98 18.64 11.59
C VAL A 378 -13.70 19.14 12.21
N ASN A 379 -12.76 18.23 12.44
CA ASN A 379 -11.45 18.55 12.99
C ASN A 379 -10.51 18.84 11.83
N LEU A 380 -10.25 20.13 11.59
CA LEU A 380 -9.38 20.60 10.51
C LEU A 380 -7.95 20.77 11.02
N TYR A 381 -7.03 19.99 10.46
CA TYR A 381 -5.62 20.06 10.75
C TYR A 381 -4.88 20.88 9.69
N SER A 382 -3.80 21.56 10.09
CA SER A 382 -3.00 22.35 9.15
C SER A 382 -2.11 21.49 8.24
N GLY A 383 -1.76 20.27 8.66
CA GLY A 383 -0.73 19.45 8.01
C GLY A 383 0.68 19.87 8.39
N LEU A 384 1.61 18.91 8.51
CA LEU A 384 3.03 19.19 8.76
C LEU A 384 3.64 20.09 7.67
N LEU A 385 3.18 19.97 6.43
CA LEU A 385 3.65 20.74 5.27
C LEU A 385 2.73 21.92 4.94
N GLY A 386 1.79 22.28 5.83
CA GLY A 386 0.78 23.31 5.56
C GLY A 386 -0.27 22.86 4.54
N ILE A 387 -0.45 21.55 4.35
CA ILE A 387 -1.48 20.98 3.49
C ILE A 387 -2.64 20.51 4.38
N PRO A 388 -3.77 21.23 4.39
CA PRO A 388 -4.84 20.94 5.33
C PRO A 388 -5.53 19.61 5.01
N TRP A 389 -5.86 18.88 6.06
CA TRP A 389 -6.62 17.63 6.01
C TRP A 389 -7.63 17.61 7.16
N ALA A 390 -8.69 16.83 7.05
CA ALA A 390 -9.72 16.79 8.09
C ALA A 390 -10.19 15.37 8.35
N TYR A 391 -10.67 15.15 9.57
CA TYR A 391 -11.45 13.99 9.94
C TYR A 391 -12.75 14.41 10.63
N LEU A 392 -13.73 13.53 10.61
CA LEU A 392 -15.01 13.75 11.30
C LEU A 392 -14.99 13.06 12.65
N ASP A 393 -15.39 13.80 13.67
CA ASP A 393 -15.65 13.26 14.99
C ASP A 393 -17.09 13.53 15.40
N LYS A 394 -17.66 12.65 16.20
CA LYS A 394 -18.98 12.92 16.74
C LYS A 394 -18.86 14.10 17.69
N ASN A 395 -19.80 15.04 17.60
CA ASN A 395 -19.90 16.11 18.58
C ASN A 395 -20.37 15.51 19.92
N ASP A 396 -19.43 14.96 20.69
CA ASP A 396 -19.68 14.41 22.02
C ASP A 396 -19.64 15.52 23.09
N SER A 397 -19.75 16.80 22.71
CA SER A 397 -19.94 17.93 23.64
C SER A 397 -21.28 17.88 24.42
N TYR A 398 -22.11 16.86 24.18
CA TYR A 398 -23.23 16.49 25.05
C TYR A 398 -22.88 15.38 26.08
N LEU A 399 -21.61 14.96 26.15
CA LEU A 399 -21.08 13.99 27.11
C LEU A 399 -20.34 14.64 28.29
N GLU A 400 -20.47 15.95 28.50
CA GLU A 400 -20.18 16.53 29.83
C GLU A 400 -21.09 15.91 30.92
N ASP A 401 -22.19 15.25 30.54
CA ASP A 401 -23.08 14.50 31.45
C ASP A 401 -22.88 12.97 31.42
N MET A 402 -21.98 12.41 30.60
CA MET A 402 -21.57 11.02 30.79
C MET A 402 -20.41 10.99 31.77
N HIS A 403 -20.74 10.54 32.99
CA HIS A 403 -19.81 10.02 33.98
C HIS A 403 -18.69 9.22 33.30
N TYR A 404 -17.57 9.87 33.00
CA TYR A 404 -16.30 9.21 33.16
C TYR A 404 -16.33 8.73 34.61
N GLU A 405 -16.36 7.41 34.83
CA GLU A 405 -15.92 6.84 36.11
C GLU A 405 -14.43 7.19 36.23
N TYR A 406 -14.16 8.43 36.60
CA TYR A 406 -12.94 8.76 37.30
C TYR A 406 -13.00 7.89 38.56
N PHE A 407 -12.19 6.83 38.60
CA PHE A 407 -11.87 6.18 39.85
C PHE A 407 -11.04 7.18 40.64
N PHE A 408 -11.71 8.00 41.44
CA PHE A 408 -11.06 8.77 42.48
C PHE A 408 -10.53 7.75 43.49
N ILE A 409 -9.21 7.55 43.47
CA ILE A 409 -8.54 6.84 44.55
C ILE A 409 -8.25 7.90 45.60
N ASP A 410 -9.09 7.95 46.64
CA ASP A 410 -8.81 8.75 47.83
C ASP A 410 -7.63 8.12 48.57
N ILE A 411 -6.44 8.63 48.29
CA ILE A 411 -5.24 8.34 49.08
C ILE A 411 -5.36 9.18 50.36
N THR A 412 -5.79 8.54 51.44
CA THR A 412 -5.98 9.22 52.73
C THR A 412 -4.67 9.45 53.48
N GLY A 413 -3.60 8.76 53.09
CA GLY A 413 -2.27 9.01 53.61
C GLY A 413 -1.20 8.13 52.95
N ALA A 414 0.02 8.65 52.89
CA ALA A 414 1.20 7.91 52.52
C ALA A 414 2.25 8.02 53.64
N ALA A 415 2.71 6.89 54.16
CA ALA A 415 3.77 6.85 55.18
C ALA A 415 5.01 6.15 54.61
N ILE A 416 6.17 6.79 54.76
CA ILE A 416 7.46 6.27 54.30
C ILE A 416 8.27 5.84 55.51
N PHE A 417 8.63 4.56 55.59
CA PHE A 417 9.47 4.04 56.65
C PHE A 417 10.83 3.62 56.11
N GLU A 418 11.89 4.04 56.81
CA GLU A 418 13.26 3.63 56.53
C GLU A 418 13.51 2.29 57.21
N ASN A 419 13.74 1.24 56.42
CA ASN A 419 14.05 -0.07 56.96
C ASN A 419 15.52 -0.11 57.40
N LYS A 420 15.76 -0.15 58.71
CA LYS A 420 17.12 -0.11 59.28
C LYS A 420 17.97 -1.35 58.96
N ASP A 421 17.35 -2.46 58.55
CA ASP A 421 18.06 -3.72 58.28
C ASP A 421 18.55 -3.85 56.83
N THR A 422 18.11 -2.98 55.92
CA THR A 422 18.61 -2.94 54.54
C THR A 422 18.87 -1.49 54.14
N THR A 423 20.13 -1.14 53.89
CA THR A 423 20.61 0.24 53.61
C THR A 423 20.07 0.85 52.30
N SER A 424 18.95 0.38 51.75
CA SER A 424 18.47 0.77 50.42
C SER A 424 16.96 0.67 50.19
N ASN A 425 16.15 0.17 51.13
CA ASN A 425 14.73 -0.08 50.86
C ASN A 425 13.83 0.82 51.75
N TYR A 426 13.00 1.62 51.10
CA TYR A 426 11.91 2.36 51.75
C TYR A 426 10.62 1.54 51.63
N LEU A 427 9.86 1.44 52.72
CA LEU A 427 8.50 0.90 52.67
C LEU A 427 7.52 2.07 52.56
N ILE A 428 6.68 2.07 51.53
CA ILE A 428 5.59 3.05 51.39
C ILE A 428 4.27 2.35 51.66
N TYR A 429 3.53 2.88 52.63
CA TYR A 429 2.14 2.50 52.89
C TYR A 429 1.24 3.44 52.12
N VAL A 430 0.36 2.90 51.28
CA VAL A 430 -0.71 3.67 50.66
C VAL A 430 -2.01 3.19 51.27
N LEU A 431 -2.67 4.07 52.02
CA LEU A 431 -3.97 3.79 52.63
C LEU A 431 -5.07 4.13 51.62
N GLN A 432 -5.89 3.13 51.27
CA GLN A 432 -7.05 3.30 50.40
C GLN A 432 -8.30 2.92 51.21
N GLY A 433 -9.02 3.92 51.74
CA GLY A 433 -10.12 3.68 52.67
C GLY A 433 -9.67 2.96 53.95
N ASN A 434 -10.34 1.85 54.30
CA ASN A 434 -10.00 1.03 55.47
C ASN A 434 -9.00 -0.11 55.17
N ASP A 435 -8.62 -0.31 53.90
CA ASP A 435 -7.74 -1.40 53.49
C ASP A 435 -6.30 -0.90 53.32
N THR A 436 -5.36 -1.62 53.93
CA THR A 436 -3.92 -1.33 53.85
C THR A 436 -3.30 -2.22 52.78
N MET A 437 -2.83 -1.65 51.66
CA MET A 437 -2.05 -2.37 50.67
C MET A 437 -0.54 -2.13 50.86
N TYR A 438 0.25 -3.19 50.79
CA TYR A 438 1.71 -3.16 50.98
C TYR A 438 2.43 -3.32 49.64
N SER A 439 3.44 -2.50 49.36
CA SER A 439 4.33 -2.70 48.21
C SER A 439 5.76 -2.30 48.56
N PHE A 440 6.73 -3.12 48.13
CA PHE A 440 8.16 -2.88 48.36
C PHE A 440 8.74 -2.06 47.20
N ILE A 441 9.48 -1.00 47.52
CA ILE A 441 10.23 -0.22 46.52
C ILE A 441 11.63 -0.83 46.36
N ASN A 442 11.94 -1.25 45.14
CA ASN A 442 13.29 -1.66 44.75
C ASN A 442 14.14 -0.43 44.34
N LYS A 443 15.46 -0.61 44.20
CA LYS A 443 16.48 0.45 43.96
C LYS A 443 16.13 1.51 42.90
N ASP A 444 15.23 1.22 41.97
CA ASP A 444 14.84 2.10 40.87
C ASP A 444 13.76 3.13 41.24
N LYS A 445 13.37 3.25 42.52
CA LYS A 445 12.36 4.22 43.03
C LYS A 445 11.00 4.16 42.35
N THR A 446 10.66 3.00 41.78
CA THR A 446 9.35 2.74 41.17
C THR A 446 8.62 1.66 41.94
N PHE A 447 7.30 1.78 42.02
CA PHE A 447 6.45 0.71 42.53
C PHE A 447 5.30 0.43 41.56
N LYS A 448 4.79 -0.80 41.61
CA LYS A 448 3.68 -1.26 40.78
C LYS A 448 2.47 -1.48 41.67
N ILE A 449 1.33 -0.93 41.25
CA ILE A 449 0.02 -1.26 41.81
C ILE A 449 -0.72 -2.05 40.71
N SER A 450 -1.17 -3.26 41.05
CA SER A 450 -2.10 -4.01 40.22
C SER A 450 -3.51 -3.62 40.65
N LEU A 451 -4.22 -2.88 39.79
CA LEU A 451 -5.64 -2.61 39.99
C LEU A 451 -6.45 -3.82 39.51
N ALA A 452 -7.62 -4.06 40.12
CA ALA A 452 -8.45 -5.25 39.91
C ALA A 452 -8.91 -5.52 38.46
N LEU A 453 -8.62 -4.60 37.52
CA LEU A 453 -8.98 -4.69 36.10
C LEU A 453 -7.85 -5.20 35.18
N GLY A 454 -6.80 -5.84 35.73
CA GLY A 454 -5.77 -6.52 34.94
C GLY A 454 -4.77 -5.60 34.22
N LYS A 455 -4.84 -4.29 34.45
CA LYS A 455 -3.83 -3.32 34.02
C LYS A 455 -2.85 -3.03 35.16
N SER A 456 -1.57 -2.92 34.81
CA SER A 456 -0.49 -2.59 35.76
C SER A 456 0.03 -1.18 35.47
N TYR A 457 0.06 -0.34 36.49
CA TYR A 457 0.59 1.01 36.41
C TYR A 457 1.92 1.10 37.16
N VAL A 458 2.88 1.86 36.61
CA VAL A 458 4.16 2.14 37.27
C VAL A 458 4.12 3.57 37.79
N LEU A 459 4.36 3.71 39.08
CA LEU A 459 4.42 4.98 39.78
C LEU A 459 5.88 5.28 40.11
N GLY A 460 6.39 6.43 39.66
CA GLY A 460 7.75 6.87 39.92
C GLY A 460 7.80 8.07 40.88
N PHE A 461 8.80 8.10 41.77
CA PHE A 461 9.05 9.25 42.64
C PHE A 461 10.29 10.02 42.20
N LYS A 462 10.14 11.34 42.02
CA LYS A 462 11.25 12.26 41.79
C LYS A 462 11.53 13.05 43.08
N LYS A 463 12.75 12.91 43.62
CA LYS A 463 13.21 13.72 44.77
C LYS A 463 13.81 15.01 44.23
N GLU A 464 13.10 16.13 44.35
CA GLU A 464 13.69 17.45 44.15
C GLU A 464 14.20 18.01 45.49
N GLY A 465 15.35 18.69 45.43
CA GLY A 465 16.11 19.09 46.61
C GLY A 465 15.41 20.17 47.45
N PHE A 466 15.51 19.98 48.76
CA PHE A 466 15.17 20.90 49.86
C PHE A 466 13.70 21.39 49.96
N LEU A 467 13.00 20.83 50.96
CA LEU A 467 11.83 21.39 51.67
C LEU A 467 10.61 21.76 50.81
N SER A 468 10.17 20.88 49.91
CA SER A 468 8.82 20.96 49.32
C SER A 468 7.85 19.95 49.98
N LYS A 469 6.67 20.43 50.39
CA LYS A 469 5.55 19.67 50.97
C LYS A 469 4.72 18.89 49.93
N HIS A 470 5.33 18.58 48.79
CA HIS A 470 4.60 18.08 47.62
C HIS A 470 5.13 16.72 47.19
N LEU A 471 4.24 15.74 47.13
CA LEU A 471 4.51 14.45 46.50
C LEU A 471 4.07 14.56 45.04
N ILE A 472 5.03 14.39 44.12
CA ILE A 472 4.74 14.31 42.69
C ILE A 472 4.65 12.83 42.32
N ILE A 473 3.50 12.45 41.79
CA ILE A 473 3.22 11.09 41.34
C ILE A 473 3.15 11.08 39.81
N ASP A 474 4.12 10.42 39.17
CA ASP A 474 4.09 10.15 37.73
C ASP A 474 3.43 8.79 37.47
N VAL A 475 2.33 8.76 36.72
CA VAL A 475 1.63 7.52 36.33
C VAL A 475 2.00 7.16 34.90
N MET A 476 2.61 6.00 34.69
CA MET A 476 2.89 5.47 33.33
C MET A 476 2.10 4.17 33.08
N GLU A 477 1.40 4.10 31.94
CA GLU A 477 0.73 2.88 31.46
C GLU A 477 1.79 1.92 30.88
N TYR A 478 1.85 0.70 31.39
CA TYR A 478 2.88 -0.26 31.00
C TYR A 478 2.60 -0.81 29.59
N GLY A 479 3.41 -0.40 28.60
CA GLY A 479 3.33 -0.88 27.21
C GLY A 479 3.31 0.20 26.14
N ASN A 480 3.28 1.48 26.52
CA ASN A 480 3.35 2.62 25.60
C ASN A 480 4.56 3.49 25.96
N TYR A 481 5.58 3.51 25.10
CA TYR A 481 6.81 4.31 25.28
C TYR A 481 6.69 5.71 24.66
N ASP A 482 5.49 6.29 24.65
CA ASP A 482 5.28 7.70 24.30
C ASP A 482 4.96 8.45 25.61
N GLU A 483 5.85 9.37 26.00
CA GLU A 483 5.82 10.12 27.26
C GLU A 483 4.51 10.91 27.42
N TYR A 484 3.60 10.44 28.27
CA TYR A 484 2.61 11.30 28.91
C TYR A 484 3.05 11.53 30.37
N LYS A 485 3.46 12.76 30.69
CA LYS A 485 3.73 13.21 32.05
C LYS A 485 2.51 13.95 32.57
N TYR A 486 1.66 13.27 33.33
CA TYR A 486 0.69 13.94 34.18
C TYR A 486 1.29 13.98 35.58
N GLY A 487 1.87 15.12 35.94
CA GLY A 487 2.34 15.37 37.31
C GLY A 487 1.18 15.91 38.13
N PHE A 488 0.80 15.19 39.19
CA PHE A 488 -0.13 15.70 40.19
C PHE A 488 0.66 16.15 41.42
N GLU A 489 0.47 17.40 41.83
CA GLU A 489 1.01 17.93 43.08
C GLU A 489 -0.07 17.87 44.16
N PHE A 490 0.15 17.05 45.19
CA PHE A 490 -0.70 17.05 46.38
C PHE A 490 0.03 17.75 47.52
N PRO A 491 -0.58 18.74 48.21
CA PRO A 491 -0.07 19.21 49.48
C PRO A 491 -0.32 18.10 50.51
N MET A 492 0.74 17.47 51.00
CA MET A 492 0.67 16.51 52.11
C MET A 492 1.54 16.97 53.27
N GLU A 493 1.01 16.83 54.49
CA GLU A 493 1.80 17.00 55.71
C GLU A 493 2.49 15.67 56.03
N ILE A 494 3.79 15.59 55.74
CA ILE A 494 4.59 14.39 56.01
C ILE A 494 4.97 14.40 57.49
N VAL A 495 4.32 13.55 58.28
CA VAL A 495 4.67 13.34 59.70
C VAL A 495 5.75 12.27 59.79
N PHE A 496 6.96 12.66 60.20
CA PHE A 496 8.04 11.71 60.49
C PHE A 496 7.88 11.17 61.92
N SER A 497 7.40 9.93 62.07
CA SER A 497 7.43 9.22 63.35
C SER A 497 8.79 8.52 63.52
N LYS A 498 9.46 8.75 64.65
CA LYS A 498 10.81 8.22 64.91
C LYS A 498 10.85 6.92 65.73
N ASP A 499 9.70 6.43 66.21
CA ASP A 499 9.65 5.28 67.12
C ASP A 499 8.73 4.17 66.61
N TYR A 500 9.34 3.08 66.13
CA TYR A 500 8.69 1.79 65.99
C TYR A 500 9.14 0.92 67.17
N GLY A 501 8.30 0.89 68.21
CA GLY A 501 8.59 0.17 69.43
C GLY A 501 7.43 0.21 70.41
N ASN A 502 6.23 -0.16 69.95
CA ASN A 502 5.16 -0.83 70.69
C ASN A 502 3.90 -0.87 69.83
N THR A 503 3.45 -2.07 69.48
CA THR A 503 2.12 -2.33 68.92
C THR A 503 1.02 -1.90 69.89
N PRO A 504 0.03 -1.08 69.47
CA PRO A 504 -1.25 -1.01 70.15
C PRO A 504 -2.25 -1.99 69.51
N SER A 505 -3.02 -2.63 70.39
CA SER A 505 -4.18 -3.50 70.13
C SER A 505 -5.32 -2.80 69.42
#